data_AF-A0A7K2XFQ0-F1
#
_entry.id   AF-A0A7K2XFQ0-F1
#
_cell.length_a   1.000
_cell.length_b   1.000
_cell.length_c   1.000
_cell.angle_alpha   90.00
_cell.angle_beta   90.00
_cell.angle_gamma   90.00
#
_symmetry.space_group_name_H-M   'P 1'
#
loop_
_entity.id
_entity.type
_entity.pdbx_description
1 polymer ?
#
loop_
_entity_poly.entity_id
_entity_poly.type
_entity_poly.pdbx_seq_one_letter_code
_entity_poly.pdbx_strand_id
1 'polypeptide(L)' 'GGHWYIALDSPAAIGDPGQAVAQVAMEGVEFCQLVAGRVSPAEAAAGQDGDREAIRDVLAAAASLSRL' A
#
# COMPACT_ATOMS: atom_id res chain seq x y z
N GLY A 1 9.68 -8.47 -8.96
CA GLY A 1 9.74 -7.88 -7.61
C GLY A 1 10.56 -6.61 -7.68
N GLY A 2 10.24 -5.62 -6.85
CA GLY A 2 10.90 -4.32 -6.79
C GLY A 2 10.23 -3.41 -5.76
N HIS A 3 10.80 -2.24 -5.50
CA HIS A 3 10.21 -1.23 -4.62
C HIS A 3 9.36 -0.25 -5.42
N TRP A 4 8.21 0.11 -4.88
CA TRP A 4 7.30 1.10 -5.42
C TRP A 4 7.03 2.14 -4.35
N TYR A 5 7.08 3.41 -4.71
CA TYR A 5 6.92 4.52 -3.77
C TYR A 5 5.63 5.27 -4.05
N ILE A 6 4.82 5.45 -3.01
CA ILE A 6 3.56 6.17 -3.07
C ILE A 6 3.75 7.47 -2.30
N ALA A 7 3.63 8.60 -3.00
CA ALA A 7 3.66 9.91 -2.35
C ALA A 7 2.34 10.14 -1.59
N LEU A 8 2.43 10.60 -0.35
CA LEU A 8 1.27 10.79 0.55
C LEU A 8 0.83 12.26 0.66
N ASP A 9 1.64 13.18 0.16
CA ASP A 9 1.44 14.63 0.24
C ASP A 9 0.56 15.18 -0.88
N SER A 10 0.65 14.62 -2.09
CA SER A 10 -0.13 15.06 -3.25
C SER A 10 -0.24 13.98 -4.33
N PRO A 11 -1.39 13.85 -5.04
CA PRO A 11 -1.54 12.89 -6.15
C PRO A 11 -0.58 13.12 -7.33
N ALA A 12 -0.04 14.33 -7.48
CA ALA A 12 0.90 14.66 -8.55
C ALA A 12 2.38 14.52 -8.13
N ALA A 13 2.64 14.20 -6.86
CA ALA A 13 4.00 14.05 -6.35
C ALA A 13 4.61 12.70 -6.77
N ILE A 14 5.94 12.68 -6.88
CA ILE A 14 6.72 11.47 -7.18
C ILE A 14 7.31 10.97 -5.87
N GLY A 15 7.15 9.67 -5.58
CA GLY A 15 7.68 9.08 -4.35
C GLY A 15 9.21 9.06 -4.31
N ASP A 16 9.77 9.34 -3.13
CA ASP A 16 11.22 9.33 -2.87
C ASP A 16 11.56 8.31 -1.77
N PRO A 17 12.47 7.33 -2.01
CA PRO A 17 12.96 6.42 -0.97
C PRO A 17 13.56 7.13 0.24
N GLY A 18 14.22 8.27 0.05
CA GLY A 18 14.87 9.02 1.12
C GLY A 18 13.89 9.71 2.08
N GLN A 19 12.60 9.76 1.73
CA GLN A 19 11.53 10.36 2.52
C GLN A 19 10.44 9.33 2.91
N ALA A 20 10.69 8.04 2.69
CA ALA A 20 9.72 7.00 3.01
C ALA A 20 9.50 6.90 4.53
N VAL A 21 8.25 7.05 4.95
CA VAL A 21 7.84 6.96 6.38
C VAL A 21 7.37 5.56 6.78
N ALA A 22 7.05 4.71 5.79
CA ALA A 22 6.56 3.37 6.01
C ALA A 22 6.84 2.46 4.81
N GLN A 23 6.84 1.14 5.04
CA GLN A 23 6.95 0.12 4.02
C GLN A 23 6.04 -1.08 4.31
N VAL A 24 5.53 -1.68 3.24
CA VAL A 24 4.75 -2.92 3.29
C VAL A 24 5.34 -3.91 2.29
N ALA A 25 5.66 -5.10 2.76
CA ALA A 25 6.00 -6.24 1.91
C ALA A 25 4.72 -6.99 1.52
N MET A 26 4.56 -7.31 0.24
CA MET A 26 3.36 -7.92 -0.33
C MET A 26 3.71 -8.65 -1.63
N GLU A 27 3.12 -9.82 -1.89
CA GLU A 27 3.23 -10.43 -3.21
C GLU A 27 2.35 -9.71 -4.23
N GLY A 28 2.76 -9.76 -5.50
CA GLY A 28 1.97 -9.15 -6.57
C GLY A 28 0.55 -9.73 -6.69
N VAL A 29 0.38 -11.02 -6.37
CA VAL A 29 -0.94 -11.66 -6.38
C VAL A 29 -1.81 -11.17 -5.23
N GLU A 30 -1.26 -11.04 -4.02
CA GLU A 30 -2.00 -10.48 -2.88
C GLU A 30 -2.38 -9.02 -3.13
N PHE A 31 -1.52 -8.22 -3.75
CA PHE A 31 -1.85 -6.85 -4.14
C PHE A 31 -3.06 -6.81 -5.09
N CYS A 32 -3.07 -7.65 -6.14
CA CYS A 32 -4.20 -7.74 -7.04
C CYS A 32 -5.49 -8.17 -6.33
N GLN A 33 -5.40 -9.12 -5.39
CA GLN A 33 -6.56 -9.55 -4.61
C GLN A 33 -7.06 -8.45 -3.66
N LEU A 34 -6.15 -7.71 -3.03
CA LEU A 34 -6.47 -6.59 -2.16
C LEU A 34 -7.23 -5.50 -2.92
N VAL A 35 -6.69 -5.07 -4.06
CA VAL A 35 -7.30 -4.05 -4.93
C VAL A 35 -8.66 -4.51 -5.47
N ALA A 36 -8.83 -5.82 -5.70
CA ALA A 36 -10.11 -6.42 -6.09
C ALA A 36 -11.08 -6.62 -4.91
N GLY A 37 -10.74 -6.19 -3.69
CA GLY A 37 -11.58 -6.33 -2.49
C GLY A 37 -11.77 -7.77 -2.02
N ARG A 38 -10.87 -8.69 -2.41
CA ARG A 38 -10.99 -10.13 -2.12
C ARG A 38 -10.32 -10.58 -0.84
N VAL A 39 -9.34 -9.82 -0.36
CA VAL A 39 -8.61 -10.07 0.89
C VAL A 39 -8.53 -8.78 1.70
N SER A 40 -8.45 -8.91 3.02
CA SER A 40 -8.30 -7.73 3.88
C SER A 40 -6.87 -7.18 3.84
N PRO A 41 -6.66 -5.88 4.14
CA PRO A 41 -5.33 -5.29 4.30
C PRO A 41 -4.37 -6.08 5.20
N ALA A 42 -4.89 -6.66 6.29
CA ALA A 42 -4.08 -7.41 7.26
C ALA A 42 -3.63 -8.77 6.70
N GLU A 43 -4.46 -9.41 5.86
CA GLU A 43 -4.15 -10.71 5.24
C GLU A 43 -3.23 -10.57 4.02
N ALA A 44 -3.33 -9.46 3.28
CA ALA A 44 -2.51 -9.22 2.10
C ALA A 44 -1.04 -8.91 2.44
N ALA A 45 -0.78 -8.27 3.57
CA ALA A 45 0.56 -7.84 3.94
C ALA A 45 1.42 -8.99 4.48
N ALA A 46 2.53 -9.29 3.81
CA ALA A 46 3.54 -10.25 4.27
C ALA A 46 4.48 -9.67 5.35
N GLY A 47 4.59 -8.34 5.42
CA GLY A 47 5.38 -7.62 6.42
C GLY A 47 5.10 -6.12 6.40
N GLN A 48 5.29 -5.45 7.52
CA GLN A 48 4.99 -4.02 7.70
C GLN A 48 6.02 -3.39 8.63
N ASP A 49 6.46 -2.16 8.31
CA ASP A 49 7.37 -1.39 9.16
C ASP A 49 7.17 0.12 8.96
N GLY A 50 7.42 0.90 10.01
CA GLY A 50 7.23 2.36 10.03
C GLY A 50 5.83 2.81 10.48
N ASP A 51 5.36 3.92 9.91
CA ASP A 51 4.11 4.58 10.31
C ASP A 51 2.87 3.70 10.01
N ARG A 52 2.22 3.24 11.09
CA ARG A 52 1.05 2.35 11.01
C ARG A 52 -0.19 3.03 10.46
N GLU A 53 -0.35 4.34 10.67
CA GLU A 53 -1.48 5.09 10.15
C GLU A 53 -1.36 5.24 8.63
N ALA A 54 -0.18 5.61 8.15
CA ALA A 54 0.11 5.67 6.71
C ALA A 54 -0.13 4.32 6.04
N ILE A 55 0.33 3.22 6.64
CA ILE A 55 0.11 1.86 6.13
C ILE A 55 -1.39 1.54 6.05
N ARG A 56 -2.12 1.75 7.15
CA ARG A 56 -3.56 1.48 7.21
C ARG A 56 -4.31 2.25 6.12
N ASP A 57 -4.02 3.54 5.99
CA ASP A 57 -4.76 4.43 5.09
C ASP A 57 -4.49 4.07 3.62
N VAL A 58 -3.22 3.78 3.26
CA VAL A 58 -2.86 3.36 1.91
C VAL A 58 -3.50 2.02 1.55
N LEU A 59 -3.45 1.02 2.44
CA LEU A 59 -4.05 -0.30 2.15
C LEU A 59 -5.58 -0.22 2.10
N ALA A 60 -6.21 0.59 2.95
CA ALA A 60 -7.65 0.84 2.90
C ALA A 60 -8.06 1.54 1.60
N ALA A 61 -7.30 2.54 1.16
CA ALA A 61 -7.50 3.23 -0.12
C ALA A 61 -7.36 2.24 -1.29
N ALA A 62 -6.32 1.40 -1.31
CA ALA A 62 -6.14 0.37 -2.33
C ALA A 62 -7.33 -0.61 -2.40
N ALA A 63 -7.80 -1.11 -1.25
CA ALA A 63 -8.96 -2.01 -1.19
C ALA A 63 -10.27 -1.36 -1.66
N SER A 64 -10.39 -0.04 -1.49
CA SER A 64 -11.57 0.72 -1.92
C SER A 64 -11.74 0.84 -3.43
N LEU A 65 -10.66 0.66 -4.20
CA LEU A 65 -10.67 0.72 -5.67
C LEU A 65 -11.61 -0.32 -6.30
N SER A 66 -11.89 -1.42 -5.59
CA SER A 66 -12.86 -2.44 -5.99
C SER A 66 -14.29 -1.94 -6.19
N ARG A 67 -14.59 -0.72 -5.72
CA ARG A 67 -15.94 -0.12 -5.75
C ARG A 67 -16.06 1.07 -6.71
N LEU A 68 -15.02 1.35 -7.50
CA LEU A 68 -15.06 2.34 -8.59
C LEU A 68 -15.74 1.74 -9.82
#